data_AF-A0A812TVM8-F1
#
_entry.id   AF-A0A812TVM8-F1
#
_cell.length_a   1.000
_cell.length_b   1.000
_cell.length_c   1.000
_cell.angle_alpha   90.00
_cell.angle_beta   90.00
_cell.angle_gamma   90.00
#
_symmetry.space_group_name_H-M   'P 1'
#
loop_
_entity.id
_entity.type
_entity.pdbx_description
1 polymer ?
#
loop_
_entity_poly.entity_id
_entity_poly.type
_entity_poly.pdbx_seq_one_letter_code
_entity_poly.pdbx_strand_id
1 'polypeptide(L)'
;MAERRVSSGDAAGTQIIRICLRSWNRDSLLRAWFDHFDDDRNGFLEQDEFNAVADRIAHPNPYQLWQQLDSDRTGYVSLRDISEDDAQLWFEFRTFCGANFKSAKDMMVQILGINSEEERKEQKQISRSKLFGLRSSSKAHKSSTGAVRAGEECSFTISEEAWISGLTRCGWQKHLPELFYALKDMRTGLVDATSLRWVEPEVRKYNQKQEMRRRTGAEQKAKAAARKSQRASLGRDTPKKTSLF
;
A
#
# COMPACT_ATOMS: atom_id res chain seq x y z
N MET A 1 -18.24 15.67 -18.48
CA MET A 1 -17.93 15.61 -17.03
C MET A 1 -18.85 16.59 -16.36
N ALA A 2 -19.72 16.13 -15.46
CA ALA A 2 -20.61 17.00 -14.72
C ALA A 2 -19.82 17.66 -13.59
N GLU A 3 -19.73 18.99 -13.58
CA GLU A 3 -19.22 19.76 -12.44
C GLU A 3 -20.14 19.49 -11.25
N ARG A 4 -19.67 18.72 -10.26
CA ARG A 4 -20.34 18.63 -8.96
C ARG A 4 -20.29 20.02 -8.34
N ARG A 5 -21.42 20.71 -8.32
CA ARG A 5 -21.59 21.91 -7.49
C ARG A 5 -21.45 21.48 -6.03
N VAL A 6 -20.32 21.81 -5.43
CA VAL A 6 -20.08 21.61 -3.99
C VAL A 6 -21.16 22.41 -3.26
N SER A 7 -21.95 21.73 -2.43
CA SER A 7 -23.00 22.36 -1.63
C SER A 7 -22.35 23.29 -0.62
N SER A 8 -22.87 24.51 -0.42
CA SER A 8 -22.26 25.47 0.52
C SER A 8 -22.23 24.97 1.98
N GLY A 9 -22.98 23.90 2.30
CA GLY A 9 -22.94 23.22 3.59
C GLY A 9 -21.67 22.41 3.84
N ASP A 10 -21.06 21.86 2.78
CA ASP A 10 -19.85 21.01 2.90
C ASP A 10 -18.64 21.82 3.39
N ALA A 11 -18.63 23.13 3.13
CA ALA A 11 -17.52 24.00 3.51
C ALA A 11 -17.36 24.16 5.03
N ALA A 12 -18.45 24.13 5.80
CA ALA A 12 -18.42 24.45 7.23
C ALA A 12 -17.79 23.33 8.08
N GLY A 13 -18.19 22.07 7.84
CA GLY A 13 -17.64 20.90 8.53
C GLY A 13 -16.13 20.76 8.27
N THR A 14 -15.74 20.85 6.99
CA THR A 14 -14.33 20.76 6.59
C THR A 14 -13.49 21.91 7.16
N GLN A 15 -14.08 23.09 7.38
CA GLN A 15 -13.40 24.22 8.02
C GLN A 15 -13.00 23.90 9.47
N ILE A 16 -13.85 23.21 10.23
CA ILE A 16 -13.58 22.88 11.64
C ILE A 16 -12.45 21.87 11.73
N ILE A 17 -12.48 20.81 10.91
CA ILE A 17 -11.37 19.87 10.82
C ILE A 17 -10.08 20.62 10.42
N ARG A 18 -10.14 21.50 9.42
CA ARG A 18 -8.97 22.32 9.04
C ARG A 18 -8.47 23.23 10.16
N ILE A 19 -9.35 23.80 10.98
CA ILE A 19 -8.97 24.63 12.13
C ILE A 19 -8.30 23.77 13.20
N CYS A 20 -8.89 22.62 13.55
CA CYS A 20 -8.32 21.67 14.50
C CYS A 20 -6.95 21.17 14.02
N LEU A 21 -6.84 20.73 12.76
CA LEU A 21 -5.60 20.27 12.16
C LEU A 21 -4.53 21.36 12.14
N ARG A 22 -4.87 22.60 11.78
CA ARG A 22 -3.95 23.75 11.85
C ARG A 22 -3.51 24.09 13.27
N SER A 23 -4.37 23.86 14.25
CA SER A 23 -4.05 24.12 15.67
C SER A 23 -3.11 23.06 16.25
N TRP A 24 -3.22 21.80 15.82
CA TRP A 24 -2.44 20.69 16.35
C TRP A 24 -1.11 20.45 15.64
N ASN A 25 -1.00 20.78 14.36
CA ASN A 25 0.23 20.53 13.62
C ASN A 25 0.42 21.58 12.52
N ARG A 26 1.46 22.41 12.65
CA ARG A 26 1.71 23.51 11.71
C ARG A 26 2.37 23.06 10.40
N ASP A 27 2.84 21.81 10.34
CA ASP A 27 3.78 21.39 9.31
C ASP A 27 3.15 20.55 8.20
N SER A 28 2.05 19.82 8.49
CA SER A 28 1.37 18.98 7.49
C SER A 28 -0.04 18.58 7.93
N LEU A 29 -1.03 18.77 7.04
CA LEU A 29 -2.41 18.30 7.22
C LEU A 29 -2.45 16.77 7.31
N LEU A 30 -1.69 16.10 6.44
CA LEU A 30 -1.61 14.64 6.38
C LEU A 30 -1.10 14.04 7.69
N ARG A 31 -0.11 14.70 8.32
CA ARG A 31 0.38 14.31 9.64
C ARG A 31 -0.71 14.44 10.70
N ALA A 32 -1.35 15.61 10.78
CA ALA A 32 -2.41 15.84 11.75
C ALA A 32 -3.60 14.88 11.55
N TRP A 33 -3.86 14.45 10.31
CA TRP A 33 -4.83 13.40 10.00
C TRP A 33 -4.41 12.05 10.62
N PHE A 34 -3.20 11.56 10.36
CA PHE A 34 -2.75 10.26 10.90
C PHE A 34 -2.51 10.25 12.40
N ASP A 35 -2.11 11.37 13.01
CA ASP A 35 -1.81 11.43 14.44
C ASP A 35 -3.06 11.51 15.32
N HIS A 36 -4.18 11.96 14.75
CA HIS A 36 -5.38 12.26 15.52
C HIS A 36 -6.61 11.51 15.05
N PHE A 37 -6.78 11.30 13.75
CA PHE A 37 -8.02 10.81 13.16
C PHE A 37 -7.90 9.38 12.62
N ASP A 38 -6.82 9.08 11.90
CA ASP A 38 -6.67 7.84 11.11
C ASP A 38 -5.43 7.06 11.59
N ASP A 39 -5.56 6.44 12.75
CA ASP A 39 -4.47 5.71 13.44
C ASP A 39 -3.98 4.51 12.61
N ASP A 40 -4.88 3.84 11.87
CA ASP A 40 -4.54 2.69 11.02
C ASP A 40 -4.06 3.09 9.61
N ARG A 41 -4.14 4.39 9.28
CA ARG A 41 -3.68 5.03 8.04
C ARG A 41 -4.40 4.49 6.81
N ASN A 42 -5.65 4.08 6.96
CA ASN A 42 -6.44 3.51 5.88
C ASN A 42 -6.98 4.59 4.91
N GLY A 43 -6.97 5.87 5.31
CA GLY A 43 -7.41 7.04 4.55
C GLY A 43 -8.88 7.43 4.77
N PHE A 44 -9.56 6.77 5.70
CA PHE A 44 -10.95 6.97 6.07
C PHE A 44 -11.04 7.16 7.57
N LEU A 45 -11.99 8.00 7.98
CA LEU A 45 -12.33 8.24 9.37
C LEU A 45 -13.74 7.71 9.59
N GLU A 46 -13.90 6.73 10.46
CA GLU A 46 -15.21 6.21 10.85
C GLU A 46 -15.85 7.09 11.95
N GLN A 47 -17.16 6.97 12.13
CA GLN A 47 -17.88 7.79 13.11
C GLN A 47 -17.38 7.56 14.55
N ASP A 48 -17.03 6.33 14.90
CA ASP A 48 -16.55 5.97 16.24
C ASP A 48 -15.16 6.56 16.51
N GLU A 49 -14.27 6.52 15.51
CA GLU A 49 -12.96 7.18 15.57
C GLU A 49 -13.12 8.69 15.72
N PHE A 50 -14.00 9.30 14.91
CA PHE A 50 -14.31 10.72 15.03
C PHE A 50 -14.84 11.09 16.42
N ASN A 51 -15.77 10.30 16.97
CA ASN A 51 -16.30 10.54 18.32
C ASN A 51 -15.19 10.47 19.38
N ALA A 52 -14.28 9.51 19.28
CA ALA A 52 -13.14 9.40 20.19
C ALA A 52 -12.23 10.64 20.14
N VAL A 53 -12.02 11.22 18.95
CA VAL A 53 -11.29 12.49 18.80
C VAL A 53 -12.07 13.66 19.38
N ALA A 54 -13.36 13.74 19.07
CA ALA A 54 -14.22 14.82 19.51
C ALA A 54 -14.33 14.87 21.04
N ASP A 55 -14.40 13.70 21.69
CA ASP A 55 -14.36 13.55 23.14
C ASP A 55 -13.02 14.02 23.72
N ARG A 56 -11.90 13.64 23.09
CA ARG A 56 -10.54 14.05 23.52
C ARG A 56 -10.38 15.58 23.53
N ILE A 57 -11.08 16.28 22.65
CA ILE A 57 -10.98 17.74 22.48
C ILE A 57 -12.14 18.48 23.13
N ALA A 58 -13.02 17.75 23.84
CA ALA A 58 -14.22 18.26 24.49
C ALA A 58 -15.12 19.10 23.55
N HIS A 59 -15.33 18.64 22.31
CA HIS A 59 -16.22 19.33 21.38
C HIS A 59 -17.68 19.22 21.86
N PRO A 60 -18.45 20.32 21.95
CA PRO A 60 -19.75 20.31 22.61
C PRO A 60 -20.84 19.55 21.84
N ASN A 61 -20.74 19.46 20.50
CA ASN A 61 -21.75 18.83 19.64
C ASN A 61 -21.10 17.94 18.56
N PRO A 62 -20.47 16.80 18.92
CA PRO A 62 -19.77 15.94 17.97
C PRO A 62 -20.70 15.39 16.87
N TYR A 63 -21.91 14.99 17.25
CA TYR A 63 -22.88 14.42 16.32
C TYR A 63 -23.29 15.40 15.20
N GLN A 64 -23.55 16.67 15.54
CA GLN A 64 -23.90 17.68 14.54
C GLN A 64 -22.73 17.96 13.60
N LEU A 65 -21.51 17.99 14.13
CA LEU A 65 -20.30 18.18 13.32
C LEU A 65 -20.09 16.99 12.37
N TRP A 66 -20.29 15.76 12.85
CA TRP A 66 -20.25 14.57 12.00
C TRP A 66 -21.26 14.64 10.85
N GLN A 67 -22.52 15.00 11.13
CA GLN A 67 -23.55 15.16 10.09
C GLN A 67 -23.20 16.21 9.03
N GLN A 68 -22.38 17.22 9.37
CA GLN A 68 -21.89 18.21 8.43
C GLN A 68 -20.73 17.70 7.58
N LEU A 69 -19.89 16.82 8.15
CA LEU A 69 -18.76 16.22 7.45
C LEU A 69 -19.19 15.09 6.52
N ASP A 70 -20.05 14.20 7.02
CA ASP A 70 -20.63 13.07 6.29
C ASP A 70 -22.00 13.48 5.70
N SER A 71 -22.00 14.56 4.89
CA SER A 71 -23.24 15.14 4.33
C SER A 71 -23.94 14.18 3.36
N ASP A 72 -23.18 13.27 2.75
CA ASP A 72 -23.67 12.22 1.85
C ASP A 72 -24.07 10.91 2.57
N ARG A 73 -23.88 10.85 3.91
CA ARG A 73 -24.26 9.71 4.77
C ARG A 73 -23.62 8.40 4.33
N THR A 74 -22.36 8.46 3.89
CA THR A 74 -21.56 7.28 3.59
C THR A 74 -21.17 6.51 4.85
N GLY A 75 -21.22 7.16 6.01
CA GLY A 75 -20.83 6.60 7.31
C GLY A 75 -19.34 6.71 7.59
N TYR A 76 -18.57 7.39 6.73
CA TYR A 76 -17.15 7.68 6.91
C TYR A 76 -16.80 9.01 6.24
N VAL A 77 -15.68 9.61 6.65
CA VAL A 77 -15.11 10.80 6.01
C VAL A 77 -13.76 10.42 5.45
N SER A 78 -13.54 10.58 4.15
CA SER A 78 -12.23 10.29 3.56
C SER A 78 -11.31 11.49 3.65
N LEU A 79 -9.99 11.25 3.62
CA LEU A 79 -9.00 12.32 3.53
C LEU A 79 -9.27 13.25 2.32
N ARG A 80 -9.84 12.72 1.23
CA ARG A 80 -10.18 13.47 0.03
C ARG A 80 -11.26 14.52 0.27
N ASP A 81 -12.19 14.26 1.19
CA ASP A 81 -13.26 15.20 1.55
C ASP A 81 -12.70 16.43 2.30
N ILE A 82 -11.51 16.28 2.87
CA ILE A 82 -10.79 17.34 3.59
C ILE A 82 -9.77 18.05 2.71
N SER A 83 -8.95 17.28 1.99
CA SER A 83 -7.89 17.77 1.11
C SER A 83 -7.63 16.79 -0.03
N GLU A 84 -8.05 17.19 -1.23
CA GLU A 84 -7.87 16.38 -2.44
C GLU A 84 -6.38 16.19 -2.78
N ASP A 85 -5.55 17.22 -2.56
CA ASP A 85 -4.11 17.17 -2.85
C ASP A 85 -3.38 16.16 -1.94
N ASP A 86 -3.63 16.22 -0.62
CA ASP A 86 -3.02 15.29 0.34
C ASP A 86 -3.54 13.86 0.13
N ALA A 87 -4.82 13.70 -0.20
CA ALA A 87 -5.39 12.40 -0.52
C ALA A 87 -4.76 11.80 -1.78
N GLN A 88 -4.54 12.61 -2.82
CA GLN A 88 -3.89 12.18 -4.05
C GLN A 88 -2.43 11.80 -3.79
N LEU A 89 -1.68 12.63 -3.04
CA LEU A 89 -0.31 12.34 -2.64
C LEU A 89 -0.22 11.00 -1.89
N TRP A 90 -1.08 10.81 -0.88
CA TRP A 90 -1.12 9.58 -0.10
C TRP A 90 -1.47 8.36 -0.95
N PHE A 91 -2.47 8.47 -1.82
CA PHE A 91 -2.88 7.39 -2.72
C PHE A 91 -1.76 6.96 -3.68
N GLU A 92 -1.08 7.93 -4.29
CA GLU A 92 0.04 7.65 -5.19
C GLU A 92 1.18 6.97 -4.46
N PHE A 93 1.50 7.44 -3.24
CA PHE A 93 2.56 6.88 -2.43
C PHE A 93 2.24 5.44 -2.02
N ARG A 94 1.01 5.17 -1.56
CA ARG A 94 0.55 3.80 -1.24
C ARG A 94 0.64 2.87 -2.44
N THR A 95 0.19 3.33 -3.60
CA THR A 95 0.25 2.57 -4.85
C THR A 95 1.70 2.27 -5.24
N PHE A 96 2.59 3.24 -5.09
CA PHE A 96 4.03 3.06 -5.29
C PHE A 96 4.60 2.00 -4.34
N CYS A 97 4.29 2.08 -3.04
CA CYS A 97 4.80 1.12 -2.06
C CYS A 97 4.31 -0.31 -2.33
N GLY A 98 3.02 -0.49 -2.63
CA GLY A 98 2.46 -1.81 -2.96
C GLY A 98 3.08 -2.43 -4.21
N ALA A 99 3.56 -1.61 -5.15
CA ALA A 99 4.18 -2.05 -6.40
C ALA A 99 5.68 -2.36 -6.28
N ASN A 100 6.41 -1.67 -5.40
CA ASN A 100 7.88 -1.71 -5.35
C ASN A 100 8.44 -2.54 -4.19
N PHE A 101 7.64 -2.83 -3.16
CA PHE A 101 8.11 -3.54 -1.97
C PHE A 101 7.35 -4.85 -1.75
N LYS A 102 7.97 -5.76 -1.01
CA LYS A 102 7.38 -7.06 -0.64
C LYS A 102 6.71 -7.06 0.73
N SER A 103 7.11 -6.15 1.61
CA SER A 103 6.60 -5.96 2.98
C SER A 103 7.11 -4.62 3.53
N ALA A 104 6.63 -4.18 4.68
CA ALA A 104 7.20 -3.00 5.35
C ALA A 104 8.69 -3.21 5.65
N LYS A 105 9.07 -4.38 6.16
CA LYS A 105 10.48 -4.71 6.43
C LYS A 105 11.36 -4.61 5.18
N ASP A 106 10.89 -5.14 4.05
CA ASP A 106 11.59 -5.05 2.77
C ASP A 106 11.75 -3.58 2.33
N MET A 107 10.71 -2.76 2.48
CA MET A 107 10.78 -1.32 2.24
C MET A 107 11.85 -0.64 3.10
N MET A 108 11.92 -0.95 4.40
CA MET A 108 12.93 -0.36 5.29
C MET A 108 14.35 -0.76 4.88
N VAL A 109 14.60 -2.04 4.60
CA VAL A 109 15.91 -2.53 4.16
C VAL A 109 16.35 -1.85 2.87
N GLN A 110 15.44 -1.71 1.89
CA GLN A 110 15.71 -1.02 0.63
C GLN A 110 15.99 0.48 0.83
N ILE A 111 15.20 1.18 1.63
CA ILE A 111 15.38 2.61 1.93
C ILE A 111 16.70 2.84 2.68
N LEU A 112 17.07 1.98 3.62
CA LEU A 112 18.35 2.08 4.33
C LEU A 112 19.55 1.71 3.45
N GLY A 113 19.32 1.16 2.25
CA GLY A 113 20.40 0.70 1.36
C GLY A 113 21.18 -0.46 1.96
N ILE A 114 20.59 -1.19 2.91
CA ILE A 114 21.20 -2.40 3.47
C ILE A 114 21.15 -3.43 2.35
N ASN A 115 22.32 -3.70 1.77
CA ASN A 115 22.47 -4.46 0.53
C ASN A 115 21.79 -5.83 0.61
N SER A 116 20.59 -5.94 0.03
CA SER A 116 19.94 -7.24 -0.24
C SER A 116 20.76 -8.14 -1.17
N GLU A 117 21.88 -7.67 -1.72
CA GLU A 117 22.80 -8.43 -2.58
C GLU A 117 23.48 -9.59 -1.82
N GLU A 118 23.89 -9.42 -0.56
CA GLU A 118 24.46 -10.52 0.22
C GLU A 118 23.40 -11.56 0.58
N GLU A 119 22.21 -11.12 1.00
CA GLU A 119 21.07 -12.02 1.22
C GLU A 119 20.62 -12.70 -0.09
N ARG A 120 20.65 -12.00 -1.24
CA ARG A 120 20.39 -12.59 -2.57
C ARG A 120 21.43 -13.64 -2.95
N LYS A 121 22.71 -13.44 -2.60
CA LYS A 121 23.77 -14.43 -2.82
C LYS A 121 23.55 -15.66 -1.94
N GLU A 122 23.22 -15.49 -0.66
CA GLU A 122 22.91 -16.59 0.26
C GLU A 122 21.65 -17.36 -0.15
N GLN A 123 20.58 -16.68 -0.56
CA GLN A 123 19.33 -17.33 -0.95
C GLN A 123 19.45 -18.07 -2.29
N LYS A 124 20.29 -17.56 -3.22
CA LYS A 124 20.69 -18.31 -4.43
C LYS A 124 21.55 -19.53 -4.07
N GLN A 125 22.42 -19.43 -3.07
CA GLN A 125 23.25 -20.54 -2.59
C GLN A 125 22.41 -21.64 -1.90
N ILE A 126 21.44 -21.26 -1.07
CA ILE A 126 20.49 -22.19 -0.42
C ILE A 126 19.53 -22.83 -1.43
N SER A 127 19.10 -22.10 -2.45
CA SER A 127 18.22 -22.66 -3.50
C SER A 127 18.98 -23.62 -4.41
N ARG A 128 20.26 -23.36 -4.70
CA ARG A 128 21.13 -24.31 -5.43
C ARG A 128 21.42 -25.57 -4.63
N SER A 129 21.63 -25.47 -3.31
CA SER A 129 21.88 -26.67 -2.49
C SER A 129 20.63 -27.54 -2.31
N LYS A 130 19.43 -26.93 -2.27
CA LYS A 130 18.15 -27.69 -2.22
C LYS A 130 17.78 -28.35 -3.55
N LEU A 131 18.12 -27.77 -4.70
CA LEU A 131 17.83 -28.39 -6.01
C LEU A 131 18.75 -29.58 -6.34
N PHE A 132 19.94 -29.66 -5.74
CA PHE A 132 20.91 -30.74 -5.99
C PHE A 132 21.01 -31.77 -4.85
N GLY A 133 20.24 -31.61 -3.76
CA GLY A 133 20.28 -32.45 -2.56
C GLY A 133 19.32 -33.65 -2.54
N LEU A 134 18.78 -34.11 -3.67
CA LEU A 134 17.96 -35.34 -3.74
C LEU A 134 18.80 -36.55 -4.19
N ARG A 135 19.74 -36.99 -3.34
CA ARG A 135 20.09 -38.42 -3.17
C ARG A 135 21.17 -38.57 -2.09
N SER A 136 20.75 -38.97 -0.89
CA SER A 136 21.53 -39.68 0.16
C SER A 136 20.61 -39.80 1.39
N SER A 137 19.74 -40.81 1.42
CA SER A 137 19.91 -42.02 2.24
C SER A 137 20.28 -41.76 3.72
N SER A 138 19.27 -41.94 4.58
CA SER A 138 19.34 -42.63 5.89
C SER A 138 20.50 -42.28 6.84
N LYS A 139 20.20 -41.55 7.92
CA LYS A 139 20.29 -42.03 9.32
C LYS A 139 19.80 -41.00 10.31
N ALA A 140 19.07 -41.49 11.30
CA ALA A 140 18.52 -40.73 12.41
C ALA A 140 19.62 -40.10 13.28
N HIS A 141 19.58 -38.79 13.44
CA HIS A 141 20.21 -38.10 14.55
C HIS A 141 19.17 -37.19 15.23
N LYS A 142 18.84 -37.53 16.49
CA LYS A 142 18.17 -36.63 17.43
C LYS A 142 19.15 -35.49 17.72
N SER A 143 18.94 -34.30 17.17
CA SER A 143 19.67 -33.10 17.57
C SER A 143 18.71 -32.09 18.16
N SER A 144 18.98 -31.78 19.42
CA SER A 144 18.51 -30.66 20.23
C SER A 144 18.02 -29.45 19.42
N THR A 145 16.73 -29.21 19.50
CA THR A 145 16.10 -27.90 19.38
C THR A 145 16.74 -26.96 20.40
N GLY A 146 17.79 -26.26 19.96
CA GLY A 146 18.26 -25.06 20.65
C GLY A 146 17.16 -24.01 20.58
N ALA A 147 16.57 -23.70 21.72
CA ALA A 147 15.66 -22.58 21.88
C ALA A 147 16.43 -21.29 21.55
N VAL A 148 16.31 -20.84 20.31
CA VAL A 148 16.72 -19.48 19.91
C VAL A 148 15.86 -18.54 20.74
N ARG A 149 16.51 -17.72 21.57
CA ARG A 149 15.86 -16.71 22.41
C ARG A 149 14.96 -15.84 21.53
N ALA A 150 13.65 -16.00 21.65
CA ALA A 150 12.70 -14.97 21.27
C ALA A 150 13.04 -13.74 22.11
N GLY A 151 13.57 -12.66 21.54
CA GLY A 151 13.84 -11.50 22.39
C GLY A 151 14.53 -10.27 21.81
N GLU A 152 15.13 -10.30 20.63
CA GLU A 152 15.66 -9.08 20.00
C GLU A 152 15.13 -8.97 18.58
N GLU A 153 13.91 -8.43 18.47
CA GLU A 153 13.46 -7.86 17.21
C GLU A 153 14.35 -6.65 16.93
N CYS A 154 15.23 -6.73 15.93
CA CYS A 154 15.98 -5.57 15.46
C CYS A 154 14.99 -4.48 15.08
N SER A 155 14.88 -3.43 15.91
CA SER A 155 14.07 -2.26 15.62
C SER A 155 14.79 -1.45 14.55
N PHE A 156 14.43 -1.68 13.29
CA PHE A 156 14.86 -0.80 12.21
C PHE A 156 14.11 0.54 12.37
N THR A 157 14.85 1.65 12.28
CA THR A 157 14.30 3.00 12.26
C THR A 157 14.96 3.79 11.13
N ILE A 158 14.22 4.69 10.50
CA ILE A 158 14.68 5.47 9.35
C ILE A 158 14.69 6.95 9.74
N SER A 159 15.85 7.60 9.60
CA SER A 159 15.98 9.06 9.73
C SER A 159 15.44 9.79 8.50
N GLU A 160 15.19 11.09 8.62
CA GLU A 160 14.70 11.92 7.50
C GLU A 160 15.61 11.84 6.26
N GLU A 161 16.92 11.96 6.46
CA GLU A 161 17.89 11.88 5.37
C GLU A 161 17.92 10.50 4.70
N ALA A 162 17.85 9.43 5.50
CA ALA A 162 17.77 8.07 4.98
C ALA A 162 16.47 7.84 4.21
N TRP A 163 15.35 8.40 4.68
CA TRP A 163 14.06 8.34 4.02
C TRP A 163 14.09 9.04 2.65
N ILE A 164 14.51 10.30 2.62
CA ILE A 164 14.57 11.11 1.39
C ILE A 164 15.49 10.45 0.38
N SER A 165 16.72 10.11 0.78
CA SER A 165 17.70 9.50 -0.12
C SER A 165 17.27 8.10 -0.57
N GLY A 166 16.72 7.28 0.34
CA GLY A 166 16.31 5.91 0.05
C GLY A 166 15.12 5.83 -0.88
N LEU A 167 14.06 6.60 -0.63
CA LEU A 167 12.91 6.64 -1.54
C LEU A 167 13.27 7.20 -2.91
N THR A 168 14.17 8.19 -2.98
CA THR A 168 14.70 8.69 -4.25
C THR A 168 15.41 7.58 -5.03
N ARG A 169 16.23 6.74 -4.36
CA ARG A 169 16.84 5.56 -4.98
C ARG A 169 15.82 4.52 -5.43
N CYS A 170 14.71 4.38 -4.71
CA CYS A 170 13.60 3.52 -5.09
C CYS A 170 12.70 4.12 -6.20
N GLY A 171 12.97 5.35 -6.65
CA GLY A 171 12.25 6.00 -7.76
C GLY A 171 11.07 6.90 -7.33
N TRP A 172 10.89 7.16 -6.04
CA TRP A 172 9.88 8.11 -5.55
C TRP A 172 10.51 9.47 -5.24
N GLN A 173 9.92 10.56 -5.77
CA GLN A 173 10.50 11.91 -5.69
C GLN A 173 9.53 12.99 -5.21
N LYS A 174 8.24 12.68 -5.04
CA LYS A 174 7.20 13.67 -4.73
C LYS A 174 7.06 13.86 -3.22
N HIS A 175 7.06 15.12 -2.75
CA HIS A 175 6.72 15.51 -1.37
C HIS A 175 7.35 14.61 -0.30
N LEU A 176 8.65 14.34 -0.45
CA LEU A 176 9.40 13.43 0.41
C LEU A 176 9.42 13.89 1.88
N PRO A 177 9.71 15.18 2.18
CA PRO A 177 9.65 15.67 3.56
C PRO A 177 8.25 15.54 4.15
N GLU A 178 7.21 15.95 3.43
CA GLU A 178 5.83 15.96 3.92
C GLU A 178 5.36 14.54 4.30
N LEU A 179 5.70 13.54 3.48
CA LEU A 179 5.44 12.14 3.79
C LEU A 179 6.26 11.64 5.00
N PHE A 180 7.53 12.07 5.12
CA PHE A 180 8.33 11.73 6.30
C PHE A 180 7.70 12.27 7.58
N TYR A 181 7.32 13.56 7.59
CA TYR A 181 6.68 14.19 8.73
C TYR A 181 5.33 13.55 9.07
N ALA A 182 4.56 13.14 8.06
CA ALA A 182 3.30 12.46 8.27
C ALA A 182 3.45 11.04 8.85
N LEU A 183 4.56 10.35 8.56
CA LEU A 183 4.71 8.96 8.94
C LEU A 183 5.55 8.73 10.19
N LYS A 184 6.46 9.66 10.53
CA LYS A 184 7.39 9.50 11.66
C LYS A 184 6.64 9.41 12.99
N ASP A 185 7.15 8.58 13.89
CA ASP A 185 6.65 8.51 15.25
C ASP A 185 7.00 9.79 16.03
N MET A 186 6.01 10.34 16.75
CA MET A 186 6.12 11.61 17.45
C MET A 186 7.15 11.59 18.59
N ARG A 187 7.38 10.42 19.18
CA ARG A 187 8.24 10.29 20.37
C ARG A 187 9.71 10.13 19.98
N THR A 188 9.97 9.38 18.92
CA THR A 188 11.31 9.08 18.43
C THR A 188 11.77 10.06 17.34
N GLY A 189 10.83 10.67 16.62
CA GLY A 189 11.12 11.50 15.45
C GLY A 189 11.60 10.70 14.24
N LEU A 190 11.43 9.38 14.26
CA LEU A 190 11.90 8.45 13.23
C LEU A 190 10.73 7.65 12.65
N VAL A 191 10.91 7.11 11.45
CA VAL A 191 9.95 6.16 10.84
C VAL A 191 10.36 4.74 11.23
N ASP A 192 9.48 4.02 11.93
CA ASP A 192 9.70 2.65 12.37
C ASP A 192 8.84 1.64 11.58
N ALA A 193 8.99 0.34 11.84
CA ALA A 193 8.19 -0.69 11.19
C ALA A 193 6.69 -0.58 11.54
N THR A 194 6.35 -0.09 12.74
CA THR A 194 4.97 0.06 13.20
C THR A 194 4.22 1.08 12.35
N SER A 195 4.87 2.21 12.06
CA SER A 195 4.34 3.29 11.22
C SER A 195 4.12 2.87 9.75
N LEU A 196 4.67 1.73 9.34
CA LEU A 196 4.57 1.21 7.97
C LEU A 196 3.67 -0.03 7.85
N ARG A 197 2.91 -0.41 8.89
CA ARG A 197 1.98 -1.57 8.89
C ARG A 197 0.89 -1.53 7.80
N TRP A 198 0.60 -0.36 7.26
CA TRP A 198 -0.35 -0.18 6.16
C TRP A 198 0.22 -0.70 4.82
N VAL A 199 1.54 -0.91 4.72
CA VAL A 199 2.21 -1.39 3.49
C VAL A 199 1.80 -2.83 3.17
N GLU A 200 1.64 -3.70 4.18
CA GLU A 200 1.29 -5.12 3.97
C GLU A 200 -0.04 -5.29 3.21
N PRO A 201 -1.16 -4.65 3.61
CA PRO A 201 -2.38 -4.63 2.82
C PRO A 201 -2.17 -4.15 1.37
N GLU A 202 -1.36 -3.13 1.14
CA GLU A 202 -1.15 -2.57 -0.21
C GLU A 202 -0.35 -3.51 -1.12
N VAL A 203 0.70 -4.14 -0.59
CA VAL A 203 1.45 -5.18 -1.31
C VAL A 203 0.52 -6.35 -1.66
N ARG A 204 -0.35 -6.77 -0.73
CA ARG A 204 -1.33 -7.84 -0.97
C ARG A 204 -2.31 -7.46 -2.08
N LYS A 205 -2.90 -6.25 -2.02
CA LYS A 205 -3.82 -5.72 -3.05
C LYS A 205 -3.14 -5.67 -4.41
N TYR A 206 -1.90 -5.20 -4.48
CA TYR A 206 -1.13 -5.14 -5.73
C TYR A 206 -0.91 -6.53 -6.31
N ASN A 207 -0.44 -7.49 -5.50
CA ASN A 207 -0.20 -8.87 -5.94
C ASN A 207 -1.48 -9.56 -6.42
N GLN A 208 -2.61 -9.37 -5.72
CA GLN A 208 -3.92 -9.88 -6.15
C GLN A 208 -4.32 -9.28 -7.50
N LYS A 209 -4.14 -7.97 -7.69
CA LYS A 209 -4.42 -7.28 -8.96
C LYS A 209 -3.55 -7.82 -10.11
N GLN A 210 -2.26 -8.09 -9.87
CA GLN A 210 -1.37 -8.67 -10.88
C GLN A 210 -1.77 -10.10 -11.25
N GLU A 211 -2.12 -10.94 -10.27
CA GLU A 211 -2.58 -12.30 -10.53
C GLU A 211 -3.89 -12.33 -11.32
N MET A 212 -4.85 -11.45 -10.99
CA MET A 212 -6.09 -11.31 -11.75
C MET A 212 -5.85 -10.86 -13.20
N ARG A 213 -4.91 -9.94 -13.42
CA ARG A 213 -4.49 -9.52 -14.78
C ARG A 213 -3.84 -10.66 -15.55
N ARG A 214 -2.99 -11.46 -14.90
CA ARG A 214 -2.33 -12.63 -15.52
C ARG A 214 -3.36 -13.68 -15.92
N ARG A 215 -4.35 -13.95 -15.06
CA ARG A 215 -5.43 -14.91 -15.33
C ARG A 215 -6.32 -14.47 -16.49
N THR A 216 -6.82 -13.24 -16.46
CA THR A 216 -7.68 -12.72 -17.54
C THR A 216 -6.93 -12.62 -18.87
N GLY A 217 -5.66 -12.21 -18.86
CA GLY A 217 -4.81 -12.20 -20.05
C GLY A 217 -4.54 -13.60 -20.62
N ALA A 218 -4.27 -14.58 -19.76
CA ALA A 218 -4.09 -15.97 -20.18
C ALA A 218 -5.37 -16.57 -20.78
N GLU A 219 -6.53 -16.30 -20.17
CA GLU A 219 -7.83 -16.73 -20.67
C GLU A 219 -8.15 -16.10 -22.04
N GLN A 220 -7.91 -14.79 -22.20
CA GLN A 220 -8.09 -14.11 -23.49
C GLN A 220 -7.18 -14.69 -24.57
N LYS A 221 -5.90 -14.94 -24.24
CA LYS A 221 -4.95 -15.56 -25.16
C LYS A 221 -5.36 -16.98 -25.54
N ALA A 222 -5.85 -17.77 -24.60
CA ALA A 222 -6.37 -19.12 -24.84
C ALA A 222 -7.61 -19.09 -25.75
N LYS A 223 -8.57 -18.19 -25.50
CA LYS A 223 -9.74 -18.00 -26.37
C LYS A 223 -9.34 -17.58 -27.79
N ALA A 224 -8.37 -16.68 -27.94
CA ALA A 224 -7.86 -16.27 -29.24
C ALA A 224 -7.18 -17.42 -29.99
N ALA A 225 -6.37 -18.24 -29.29
CA ALA A 225 -5.74 -19.42 -29.86
C ALA A 225 -6.77 -20.46 -30.31
N ALA A 226 -7.80 -20.73 -29.49
CA ALA A 226 -8.88 -21.66 -29.82
C ALA A 226 -9.65 -21.21 -31.07
N ARG A 227 -10.01 -19.92 -31.17
CA ARG A 227 -10.66 -19.34 -32.36
C ARG A 227 -9.80 -19.47 -33.61
N LYS A 228 -8.48 -19.24 -33.48
CA LYS A 228 -7.53 -19.40 -34.59
C LYS A 228 -7.47 -20.84 -35.07
N SER A 229 -7.41 -21.82 -34.15
CA SER A 229 -7.43 -23.24 -34.48
C SER A 229 -8.73 -23.68 -35.14
N GLN A 230 -9.89 -23.22 -34.64
CA GLN A 230 -11.20 -23.52 -35.23
C GLN A 230 -11.35 -22.95 -36.65
N ARG A 231 -10.83 -21.74 -36.88
CA ARG A 231 -10.81 -21.16 -38.23
C ARG A 231 -9.87 -21.94 -39.17
N ALA A 232 -8.74 -22.42 -38.66
CA ALA A 232 -7.80 -23.23 -39.44
C ALA A 232 -8.36 -24.62 -39.80
N SER A 233 -9.21 -25.21 -38.96
CA SER A 233 -9.88 -26.48 -39.27
C SER A 233 -11.01 -26.30 -40.29
N LEU A 234 -11.78 -25.21 -40.21
CA LEU A 234 -12.88 -24.95 -41.16
C LEU A 234 -12.40 -24.49 -42.56
N GLY A 235 -11.22 -23.86 -42.65
CA GLY A 235 -10.70 -23.35 -43.91
C GLY A 235 -10.13 -24.39 -44.89
N ARG A 236 -10.07 -25.69 -44.53
CA ARG A 236 -9.53 -26.74 -45.41
C ARG A 236 -10.53 -27.27 -46.43
N ASP A 237 -11.83 -27.05 -46.25
CA ASP A 237 -12.87 -27.52 -47.19
C ASP A 237 -13.30 -26.43 -48.18
N THR A 238 -12.35 -25.60 -48.66
CA THR A 238 -12.67 -24.79 -49.83
C THR A 238 -12.66 -25.70 -51.05
N PRO A 239 -13.80 -25.92 -51.73
CA PRO A 239 -13.83 -26.77 -52.91
C PRO A 239 -12.86 -26.16 -53.92
N LYS A 240 -11.90 -26.97 -54.37
CA LYS A 240 -11.07 -26.60 -55.52
C LYS A 240 -12.04 -26.21 -56.62
N LYS A 241 -12.06 -24.92 -57.00
CA LYS A 241 -12.81 -24.47 -58.16
C LYS A 241 -12.29 -25.29 -59.32
N THR A 242 -13.05 -26.31 -59.72
CA THR A 242 -12.80 -27.09 -60.91
C THR A 242 -12.92 -26.09 -62.04
N SER A 243 -11.78 -25.66 -62.55
CA SER A 243 -11.67 -24.81 -63.73
C SER A 243 -12.21 -25.62 -64.90
N LEU A 244 -13.49 -25.45 -65.20
CA LEU A 244 -14.07 -25.85 -66.48
C LEU A 244 -13.64 -24.80 -67.51
N PHE A 245 -12.54 -25.09 -68.20
CA PHE A 245 -12.16 -24.49 -69.47
C PHE A 245 -11.87 -25.64 -70.44
#